data_AF-A0A967Z1P8-F1
#
_entry.id   AF-A0A967Z1P8-F1
#
_cell.length_a   1.000
_cell.length_b   1.000
_cell.length_c   1.000
_cell.angle_alpha   90.00
_cell.angle_beta   90.00
_cell.angle_gamma   90.00
#
_symmetry.space_group_name_H-M   'P 1'
#
loop_
_entity.id
_entity.type
_entity.pdbx_description
1 polymer ?
#
loop_
_entity_poly.entity_id
_entity_poly.type
_entity_poly.pdbx_seq_one_letter_code
_entity_poly.pdbx_strand_id
1 'polypeptide(L)'
;FLGEACALCKQPFAPGDELAICPEDATRHHVHCWRAYGNKCTAYGCMGRGEIEGDEQASGSRVHTASDSGSKVQTLPARSFHCAQS
;
A
#
# COMPACT_ATOMS: atom_id res chain seq x y z
N PHE A 1 -6.68 -25.64 13.08
CA PHE A 1 -5.64 -25.04 13.95
C PHE A 1 -4.75 -26.16 14.47
N LEU A 2 -3.88 -26.70 13.62
CA LEU A 2 -3.02 -27.85 13.97
C LEU A 2 -1.74 -27.35 14.63
N GLY A 3 -1.80 -26.93 15.91
CA GLY A 3 -0.61 -26.79 16.77
C GLY A 3 0.54 -25.92 16.27
N GLU A 4 0.34 -25.09 15.23
CA GLU A 4 1.38 -24.23 14.69
C GLU A 4 1.66 -23.10 15.70
N ALA A 5 2.94 -22.96 16.05
CA ALA A 5 3.46 -21.94 16.94
C ALA A 5 4.61 -21.22 16.24
N CYS A 6 4.83 -19.96 16.60
CA CYS A 6 5.90 -19.18 16.01
C CYS A 6 7.26 -19.82 16.31
N ALA A 7 8.05 -20.09 15.27
CA ALA A 7 9.37 -20.71 15.46
C ALA A 7 10.36 -19.82 16.24
N LEU A 8 10.11 -18.51 16.31
CA LEU A 8 10.93 -17.54 17.06
C LEU A 8 10.54 -17.46 18.54
N CYS A 9 9.29 -17.12 18.85
CA CYS A 9 8.86 -16.90 20.24
C CYS A 9 8.21 -18.13 20.90
N LYS A 10 7.98 -19.22 20.15
CA LYS A 10 7.36 -20.47 20.59
C LYS A 10 5.93 -20.32 21.15
N GLN A 11 5.30 -19.16 20.97
CA GLN A 11 3.90 -18.94 21.34
C GLN A 11 2.97 -19.47 20.25
N PRO A 12 1.83 -20.06 20.63
CA PRO A 12 0.81 -20.50 19.68
C PRO A 12 0.17 -19.29 18.98
N PHE A 13 -0.23 -19.46 17.73
CA PHE A 13 -0.95 -18.43 16.99
C PHE A 13 -2.41 -18.32 17.47
N ALA A 14 -2.87 -17.10 17.70
CA ALA A 14 -4.26 -16.81 18.02
C ALA A 14 -5.02 -16.27 16.79
N PRO A 15 -6.36 -16.44 16.73
CA PRO A 15 -7.18 -15.82 15.71
C PRO A 15 -7.10 -14.29 15.83
N GLY A 16 -6.63 -13.62 14.77
CA GLY A 16 -6.42 -12.17 14.74
C GLY A 16 -4.96 -11.73 14.82
N ASP A 17 -4.02 -12.66 15.06
CA ASP A 17 -2.60 -12.34 14.98
C ASP A 17 -2.16 -12.13 13.53
N GLU A 18 -1.37 -11.09 13.30
CA GLU A 18 -0.72 -10.85 12.01
C GLU A 18 0.46 -11.81 11.84
N LEU A 19 0.42 -12.63 10.79
CA LEU A 19 1.41 -13.66 10.51
C LEU A 19 2.23 -13.33 9.25
N ALA A 20 3.55 -13.47 9.34
CA ALA A 20 4.46 -13.48 8.21
C ALA A 20 4.83 -14.93 7.87
N ILE A 21 4.81 -15.29 6.59
CA ILE A 21 5.21 -16.61 6.11
C ILE A 21 6.58 -16.47 5.46
N CYS A 22 7.53 -17.29 5.89
CA CYS A 22 8.85 -17.29 5.28
C CYS A 22 8.79 -17.93 3.88
N PRO A 23 9.36 -17.30 2.83
CA PRO A 23 9.28 -17.81 1.46
C PRO A 23 10.14 -19.05 1.20
N GLU A 24 11.13 -19.33 2.06
CA GLU A 24 12.09 -20.43 1.87
C GLU A 24 11.56 -21.76 2.43
N ASP A 25 11.00 -21.74 3.64
CA ASP A 25 10.59 -22.93 4.38
C ASP A 25 9.08 -22.96 4.70
N ALA A 26 8.32 -21.98 4.22
CA ALA A 26 6.88 -21.81 4.47
C ALA A 26 6.50 -21.75 5.96
N THR A 27 7.47 -21.51 6.85
CA THR A 27 7.23 -21.43 8.30
C THR A 27 6.53 -20.12 8.65
N ARG A 28 5.48 -20.22 9.47
CA ARG A 28 4.72 -19.07 9.97
C ARG A 28 5.41 -18.41 11.16
N HIS A 29 5.34 -17.10 11.22
CA HIS A 29 5.90 -16.28 12.28
C HIS A 29 4.95 -15.11 12.60
N HIS A 30 4.97 -14.58 13.81
CA HIS A 30 4.30 -13.30 14.07
C HIS A 30 5.01 -12.20 13.29
N VAL A 31 4.27 -11.27 12.69
CA VAL A 31 4.85 -10.12 11.95
C VAL A 31 5.82 -9.33 12.83
N HIS A 32 5.50 -9.15 14.12
CA HIS A 32 6.39 -8.48 15.06
C HIS A 32 7.72 -9.24 15.26
N CYS A 33 7.65 -10.56 15.49
CA CYS A 33 8.85 -11.39 15.65
C CYS A 33 9.68 -11.44 14.35
N TRP A 34 9.02 -11.51 13.21
CA TRP A 34 9.64 -11.50 11.89
C TRP A 34 10.47 -10.23 11.67
N ARG A 35 9.87 -9.06 11.92
CA ARG A 35 10.56 -7.75 11.83
C ARG A 35 11.70 -7.65 12.82
N ALA A 36 11.48 -8.05 14.07
CA ALA A 36 12.49 -8.00 15.13
C ALA A 36 13.72 -8.85 14.82
N TYR A 37 13.54 -9.98 14.12
CA TYR A 37 14.64 -10.86 13.71
C TYR A 37 15.32 -10.43 12.38
N GLY A 38 14.83 -9.35 11.75
CA GLY A 38 15.36 -8.83 10.49
C GLY A 38 14.78 -9.52 9.26
N ASN A 39 13.47 -9.77 9.26
CA ASN A 39 12.70 -10.37 8.16
C ASN A 39 13.25 -11.72 7.69
N LYS A 40 13.66 -12.56 8.64
CA LYS A 40 14.22 -13.90 8.39
C LYS A 40 13.66 -14.93 9.38
N CYS A 41 13.64 -16.20 8.98
CA CYS A 41 13.31 -17.29 9.90
C CYS A 41 14.58 -17.80 10.60
N THR A 42 14.41 -18.76 11.51
CA THR A 42 15.52 -19.44 12.20
C THR A 42 16.06 -20.65 11.42
N ALA A 43 15.48 -20.98 10.25
CA ALA A 43 15.95 -22.11 9.46
C ALA A 43 17.34 -21.85 8.89
N TYR A 44 18.13 -22.92 8.80
CA TYR A 44 19.49 -22.85 8.27
C TYR A 44 19.46 -22.46 6.79
N GLY A 45 20.14 -21.37 6.43
CA GLY A 45 20.20 -20.87 5.06
C GLY A 45 19.15 -19.84 4.65
N CYS A 46 18.24 -19.42 5.56
CA CYS A 46 17.31 -18.34 5.25
C CYS A 46 18.05 -16.99 5.09
N MET A 47 17.98 -16.40 3.90
CA MET A 47 18.65 -15.14 3.60
C MET A 47 17.85 -13.89 4.02
N GLY A 48 16.65 -14.06 4.59
CA GLY A 48 15.88 -12.94 5.13
C GLY A 48 15.28 -12.00 4.09
N ARG A 49 14.71 -12.56 3.03
CA ARG A 49 14.09 -11.80 1.92
C ARG A 49 12.56 -11.89 1.90
N GLY A 50 11.93 -12.26 3.02
CA GLY A 50 10.47 -12.28 3.10
C GLY A 50 9.94 -10.86 3.26
N GLU A 51 9.55 -10.26 2.14
CA GLU A 51 8.69 -9.08 2.11
C GLU A 51 7.40 -9.44 2.83
N ILE A 52 7.08 -8.69 3.88
CA ILE A 52 5.79 -8.79 4.53
C ILE A 52 4.91 -7.94 3.64
N GLU A 53 4.04 -8.56 2.84
CA GLU A 53 2.96 -7.85 2.14
C GLU A 53 1.98 -7.33 3.19
N GLY A 54 2.43 -6.31 3.92
CA GLY A 54 1.61 -5.52 4.81
C GLY A 54 0.86 -4.54 3.95
N ASP A 55 -0.37 -4.90 3.60
CA ASP A 55 -1.48 -3.97 3.46
C ASP A 55 -1.13 -2.63 2.77
N GLU A 56 -0.47 -2.68 1.61
CA GLU A 56 -0.28 -1.49 0.80
C GLU A 56 -1.46 -1.38 -0.19
N GLN A 57 -2.53 -0.79 0.34
CA GLN A 57 -3.46 0.13 -0.33
C GLN A 57 -4.76 -0.42 -0.95
N ALA A 58 -5.65 -0.88 -0.07
CA ALA A 58 -7.09 -0.65 -0.21
C ALA A 58 -7.51 0.63 0.56
N SER A 59 -6.93 1.79 0.26
CA SER A 59 -7.53 3.09 0.65
C SER A 59 -6.90 4.26 -0.07
N GLY A 60 -7.68 4.90 -0.94
CA GLY A 60 -7.44 6.27 -1.37
C GLY A 60 -7.26 6.49 -2.86
N SER A 61 -8.38 6.48 -3.59
CA SER A 61 -8.56 7.43 -4.70
C SER A 61 -8.20 8.83 -4.21
N ARG A 62 -6.97 9.28 -4.43
CA ARG A 62 -6.69 10.70 -4.59
C ARG A 62 -6.50 10.93 -6.07
N VAL A 63 -7.64 11.09 -6.71
CA VAL A 63 -7.83 12.04 -7.81
C VAL A 63 -6.74 13.11 -7.73
N HIS A 64 -5.81 13.10 -8.68
CA HIS A 64 -5.08 14.30 -9.00
C HIS A 64 -6.10 15.27 -9.58
N THR A 65 -6.72 16.04 -8.69
CA THR A 65 -7.44 17.25 -9.06
C THR A 65 -6.44 18.13 -9.77
N ALA A 66 -6.59 18.25 -11.09
CA ALA A 66 -6.04 19.34 -11.85
C ALA A 66 -6.55 20.65 -11.21
N SER A 67 -5.71 21.28 -10.41
CA SER A 67 -5.85 22.65 -9.94
C SER A 67 -4.56 23.32 -10.37
N ASP A 68 -4.58 24.00 -11.51
CA ASP A 68 -4.85 25.45 -11.63
C ASP A 68 -3.52 26.04 -12.15
N SER A 69 -3.40 26.95 -13.11
CA SER A 69 -4.29 28.04 -13.48
C SER A 69 -4.00 28.38 -14.95
N GLY A 70 -5.05 28.54 -15.74
CA GLY A 70 -4.92 28.93 -17.14
C GLY A 70 -6.20 29.42 -17.79
N SER A 71 -7.15 29.94 -17.01
CA SER A 71 -8.36 30.58 -17.54
C SER A 71 -8.00 31.88 -18.26
N LYS A 72 -7.58 31.78 -19.52
CA LYS A 72 -7.55 32.90 -20.45
C LYS A 72 -8.96 33.14 -20.95
N VAL A 73 -9.81 33.73 -20.11
CA VAL A 73 -10.96 34.47 -20.62
C VAL A 73 -10.40 35.73 -21.26
N GLN A 74 -10.12 35.64 -22.56
CA GLN A 74 -9.96 36.84 -23.37
C GLN A 74 -11.34 37.47 -23.49
N THR A 75 -11.61 38.47 -22.65
CA THR A 75 -12.72 39.38 -22.84
C THR A 75 -12.48 40.13 -24.16
N LEU A 76 -13.15 39.69 -25.22
CA LEU A 76 -13.27 40.49 -26.43
C LEU A 76 -14.08 41.75 -26.09
N PRO A 77 -13.62 42.97 -26.45
CA PRO A 77 -14.43 44.16 -26.24
C PRO A 77 -15.67 44.07 -27.15
N ALA A 78 -16.85 44.19 -26.55
CA ALA A 78 -18.11 44.31 -27.25
C ALA A 78 -18.10 45.57 -28.13
N ARG A 79 -17.80 45.41 -29.41
CA ARG A 79 -18.00 46.45 -30.41
C ARG A 79 -19.38 46.27 -31.03
N SER A 80 -20.34 46.92 -30.36
CA SER A 80 -21.48 47.63 -30.94
C SER A 80 -22.01 47.16 -32.30
N PHE A 81 -23.22 46.62 -32.27
CA PHE A 81 -24.29 46.69 -33.26
C PHE A 81 -24.05 47.64 -34.46
N HIS A 82 -24.06 47.08 -35.67
CA HIS A 82 -24.43 47.83 -36.86
C HIS A 82 -25.39 47.01 -37.74
N CYS A 83 -26.57 47.58 -37.96
CA CYS A 83 -27.63 47.11 -38.83
C CYS A 83 -27.34 47.49 -40.30
N ALA A 84 -27.66 46.60 -41.25
CA ALA A 84 -28.02 46.90 -42.65
C ALA A 84 -28.64 45.60 -43.22
N GLN A 85 -29.95 45.46 -43.49
CA GLN A 85 -30.76 46.01 -44.60
C GLN A 85 -30.16 45.57 -45.96
N SER A 86 -30.82 44.86 -46.88
CA SER A 86 -32.25 44.81 -47.29
C SER A 86 -32.64 43.42 -47.81
#